data_AF-A0AA43G1Q7-F1
#
_entry.id   AF-A0AA43G1Q7-F1
#
_cell.length_a   1.000
_cell.length_b   1.000
_cell.length_c   1.000
_cell.angle_alpha   90.00
_cell.angle_beta   90.00
_cell.angle_gamma   90.00
#
_symmetry.space_group_name_H-M   'P 1'
#
loop_
_entity.id
_entity.type
_entity.pdbx_description
1 polymer ?
#
loop_
_entity_poly.entity_id
_entity_poly.type
_entity_poly.pdbx_seq_one_letter_code
_entity_poly.pdbx_strand_id
1 'polypeptide(L)'
;MLEVFEEFNFRGYTFTPSFDQEARCFTKTYNRPFGHYVVQFKVYPNYLHHVQFPYLLEIPKRLQGRKLPHLLWFNGYRCCLLSDTSILDPMNPRSLVATWITKLEEIIELWESGDFNKDFYNEFFVYWTGKEYYLISDPRQHNDLTLYRYNRISPITGDTAAEYLICHSDEVAEQWSELRNTKGDIDYIGDVVYLEMTHAPFVPFTRSWPPESTAEFKRWIFEGTEGEFLLEQLFEKISQLPLGKGSTSRKVVITLGFEDYAFGFEYQLLLEDQKCIRKYYGPKRKRARGKQSRDKLKERLLNSRSKVSRIKAIPAYHDFLTARNSRTPTLPLSSKRVALIGCGTIGGHLTKSLASLGAGSKFQFSLFDDDTFKPGNTTRHVLGIPYYGENKAEALCHQLKESFPQLETIPRRRFFANENFNEFDILIDATGDHAFSLQLAKAVNQHRSNGNRISLVHSWITAFGHVAKALLNDDSNSACYACQFVYESNGSKTEIYPGLKSSDIEEATQSFRKACGENVLPFGNEASMSAAGLTLELLNNRSERSPKLLIRRITDKATNIKDKRIKKREDCPACGM
;
A
#
# COMPACT_ATOMS: atom_id res chain seq x y z
N MET A 1 -13.49 -28.89 -21.97
CA MET A 1 -14.88 -28.43 -22.23
C MET A 1 -15.91 -29.50 -21.91
N LEU A 2 -15.76 -30.72 -22.44
CA LEU A 2 -16.64 -31.86 -22.13
C LEU A 2 -16.79 -32.06 -20.61
N GLU A 3 -15.68 -32.03 -19.89
CA GLU A 3 -15.62 -32.16 -18.43
C GLU A 3 -16.44 -31.12 -17.65
N VAL A 4 -16.42 -29.84 -18.08
CA VAL A 4 -17.23 -28.77 -17.46
C VAL A 4 -18.71 -29.06 -17.66
N PHE A 5 -19.08 -29.43 -18.88
CA PHE A 5 -20.45 -29.74 -19.25
C PHE A 5 -20.98 -30.96 -18.50
N GLU A 6 -20.17 -32.02 -18.40
CA GLU A 6 -20.47 -33.22 -17.65
C GLU A 6 -20.66 -32.94 -16.16
N GLU A 7 -19.81 -32.13 -15.53
CA GLU A 7 -19.98 -31.79 -14.12
C GLU A 7 -21.25 -30.97 -13.87
N PHE A 8 -21.52 -29.95 -14.70
CA PHE A 8 -22.77 -29.19 -14.58
C PHE A 8 -24.00 -30.09 -14.74
N ASN A 9 -24.01 -30.96 -15.75
CA ASN A 9 -25.11 -31.91 -15.96
C ASN A 9 -25.24 -32.91 -14.81
N PHE A 10 -24.12 -33.45 -14.32
CA PHE A 10 -24.08 -34.35 -13.17
C PHE A 10 -24.69 -33.71 -11.92
N ARG A 11 -24.44 -32.40 -11.73
CA ARG A 11 -25.02 -31.58 -10.65
C ARG A 11 -26.44 -31.08 -10.94
N GLY A 12 -27.05 -31.51 -12.04
CA GLY A 12 -28.44 -31.20 -12.39
C GLY A 12 -28.67 -29.81 -13.00
N TYR A 13 -27.63 -29.18 -13.55
CA TYR A 13 -27.77 -27.98 -14.37
C TYR A 13 -28.14 -28.36 -15.81
N THR A 14 -28.98 -27.55 -16.44
CA THR A 14 -29.36 -27.68 -17.84
C THR A 14 -28.64 -26.63 -18.68
N PHE A 15 -28.05 -27.07 -19.79
CA PHE A 15 -27.45 -26.16 -20.74
C PHE A 15 -28.52 -25.29 -21.41
N THR A 16 -28.29 -23.98 -21.42
CA THR A 16 -29.14 -22.99 -22.06
C THR A 16 -28.31 -22.23 -23.10
N PRO A 17 -28.71 -22.20 -24.38
CA PRO A 17 -27.97 -21.46 -25.39
C PRO A 17 -28.03 -19.95 -25.09
N SER A 18 -26.88 -19.28 -25.20
CA SER A 18 -26.75 -17.83 -25.05
C SER A 18 -26.59 -17.16 -26.42
N PHE A 19 -27.03 -15.91 -26.55
CA PHE A 19 -26.74 -15.09 -27.75
C PHE A 19 -25.25 -14.76 -27.87
N ASP A 20 -24.51 -14.81 -26.77
CA ASP A 20 -23.06 -14.70 -26.71
C ASP A 20 -22.44 -16.05 -27.11
N GLN A 21 -21.88 -16.14 -28.32
CA GLN A 21 -21.35 -17.40 -28.89
C GLN A 21 -20.15 -17.95 -28.12
N GLU A 22 -19.47 -17.12 -27.32
CA GLU A 22 -18.30 -17.52 -26.52
C GLU A 22 -18.69 -18.05 -25.14
N ALA A 23 -19.89 -17.71 -24.67
CA ALA A 23 -20.39 -18.11 -23.37
C ALA A 23 -21.26 -19.37 -23.45
N ARG A 24 -21.22 -20.17 -22.39
CA ARG A 24 -22.11 -21.32 -22.19
C ARG A 24 -22.89 -21.10 -20.90
N CYS A 25 -24.21 -21.01 -21.01
CA CYS A 25 -25.06 -20.83 -19.84
C CYS A 25 -25.54 -22.18 -19.30
N PHE A 26 -25.47 -22.36 -17.99
CA PHE A 26 -25.95 -23.54 -17.28
C PHE A 26 -26.92 -23.08 -16.22
N THR A 27 -28.17 -23.55 -16.26
CA THR A 27 -29.24 -23.09 -15.36
C THR A 27 -29.75 -24.23 -14.48
N LYS A 28 -30.01 -23.97 -13.20
CA LYS A 28 -30.62 -24.93 -12.26
C LYS A 28 -31.60 -24.23 -11.34
N THR A 29 -32.69 -24.94 -11.02
CA THR A 29 -33.65 -24.51 -9.99
C THR A 29 -33.40 -25.28 -8.70
N TYR A 30 -33.10 -24.55 -7.62
CA TYR A 30 -32.96 -25.08 -6.28
C TYR A 30 -34.29 -24.96 -5.54
N ASN A 31 -34.85 -26.10 -5.11
CA ASN A 31 -36.08 -26.16 -4.31
C ASN A 31 -35.69 -26.26 -2.83
N ARG A 32 -35.94 -25.20 -2.06
CA ARG A 32 -35.57 -25.13 -0.63
C ARG A 32 -36.75 -24.61 0.20
N PRO A 33 -36.72 -24.73 1.55
CA PRO A 33 -37.85 -24.36 2.41
C PRO A 33 -38.38 -22.92 2.26
N PHE A 34 -37.53 -21.96 1.86
CA PHE A 34 -37.97 -20.57 1.66
C PHE A 34 -38.59 -20.32 0.29
N GLY A 35 -38.41 -21.24 -0.66
CA GLY A 35 -38.97 -21.22 -2.02
C GLY A 35 -37.96 -21.69 -3.08
N HIS A 36 -38.19 -21.27 -4.33
CA HIS A 36 -37.34 -21.61 -5.47
C HIS A 36 -36.27 -20.55 -5.71
N TYR A 37 -35.03 -20.98 -5.92
CA TYR A 37 -33.95 -20.15 -6.44
C TYR A 37 -33.60 -20.62 -7.85
N VAL A 38 -33.61 -19.72 -8.83
CA VAL A 38 -33.19 -20.05 -10.20
C VAL A 38 -31.82 -19.42 -10.42
N VAL A 39 -30.81 -20.27 -10.61
CA VAL A 39 -29.41 -19.86 -10.74
C VAL A 39 -28.86 -20.22 -12.11
N GLN A 40 -28.10 -19.30 -12.71
CA GLN A 40 -27.44 -19.49 -13.99
C GLN A 40 -25.94 -19.20 -13.87
N PHE A 41 -25.10 -20.16 -14.24
CA PHE A 41 -23.68 -19.92 -14.49
C PHE A 41 -23.47 -19.54 -15.95
N LYS A 42 -22.80 -18.42 -16.20
CA LYS A 42 -22.30 -18.06 -17.53
C LYS A 42 -20.81 -18.39 -17.57
N VAL A 43 -20.44 -19.47 -18.26
CA VAL A 43 -19.07 -19.99 -18.25
C VAL A 43 -18.42 -19.73 -19.59
N TYR A 44 -17.21 -19.17 -19.53
CA TYR A 44 -16.34 -18.94 -20.68
C TYR A 44 -15.23 -20.00 -20.67
N PRO A 45 -15.28 -21.01 -21.57
CA PRO A 45 -14.34 -22.15 -21.52
C PRO A 45 -12.86 -21.76 -21.64
N ASN A 46 -12.56 -20.64 -22.31
CA ASN A 46 -11.21 -20.11 -22.46
C ASN A 46 -10.79 -19.15 -21.33
N TYR A 47 -11.65 -18.95 -20.32
CA TYR A 47 -11.47 -17.97 -19.25
C TYR A 47 -11.70 -18.57 -17.85
N LEU A 48 -11.34 -19.85 -17.68
CA LEU A 48 -11.50 -20.57 -16.41
C LEU A 48 -10.49 -20.17 -15.32
N HIS A 49 -9.51 -19.32 -15.64
CA HIS A 49 -8.59 -18.73 -14.65
C HIS A 49 -9.24 -17.61 -13.83
N HIS A 50 -10.47 -17.21 -14.16
CA HIS A 50 -11.32 -16.37 -13.33
C HIS A 50 -12.58 -17.12 -12.91
N VAL A 51 -13.01 -16.81 -11.69
CA VAL A 51 -14.25 -17.33 -11.10
C VAL A 51 -15.42 -16.84 -11.93
N GLN A 52 -16.25 -17.79 -12.35
CA GLN A 52 -17.47 -17.49 -13.09
C GLN A 52 -18.61 -17.34 -12.09
N PHE A 53 -18.82 -16.10 -11.62
CA PHE A 53 -19.84 -15.82 -10.62
C PHE A 53 -21.25 -16.15 -11.16
N PRO A 54 -22.06 -16.92 -10.42
CA PRO A 54 -23.40 -17.29 -10.86
C PRO A 54 -24.38 -16.11 -10.75
N TYR A 55 -25.32 -16.08 -11.68
CA TYR A 55 -26.43 -15.13 -11.71
C TYR A 55 -27.69 -15.73 -11.09
N LEU A 56 -28.36 -14.98 -10.21
CA LEU A 56 -29.69 -15.31 -9.71
C LEU A 56 -30.76 -14.67 -10.57
N LEU A 57 -31.47 -15.52 -11.29
CA LEU A 57 -32.62 -15.14 -12.12
C LEU A 57 -33.88 -14.98 -11.25
N GLU A 58 -34.07 -15.86 -10.27
CA GLU A 58 -35.21 -15.80 -9.33
C GLU A 58 -34.78 -16.03 -7.89
N ILE A 59 -35.39 -15.28 -6.95
CA ILE A 59 -35.19 -15.39 -5.51
C ILE A 59 -36.57 -15.53 -4.84
N PRO A 60 -36.71 -16.36 -3.79
CA PRO A 60 -37.98 -16.53 -3.10
C PRO A 60 -38.57 -15.22 -2.55
N LYS A 61 -39.90 -15.08 -2.61
CA LYS A 61 -40.63 -13.88 -2.15
C LYS A 61 -40.28 -13.45 -0.71
N ARG A 62 -39.94 -14.40 0.17
CA ARG A 62 -39.55 -14.11 1.57
C ARG A 62 -38.21 -13.37 1.70
N LEU A 63 -37.32 -13.54 0.74
CA LEU A 63 -36.00 -12.89 0.70
C LEU A 63 -35.98 -11.67 -0.23
N GLN A 64 -37.01 -11.47 -1.05
CA GLN A 64 -37.14 -10.28 -1.89
C GLN A 64 -37.22 -9.02 -1.01
N GLY A 65 -36.45 -8.00 -1.37
CA GLY A 65 -36.36 -6.73 -0.61
C GLY A 65 -35.38 -6.74 0.56
N ARG A 66 -34.74 -7.89 0.87
CA ARG A 66 -33.65 -7.97 1.86
C ARG A 66 -32.29 -7.81 1.17
N LYS A 67 -31.31 -7.28 1.90
CA LYS A 67 -29.89 -7.39 1.51
C LYS A 67 -29.37 -8.75 1.95
N LEU A 68 -28.76 -9.48 1.02
CA LEU A 68 -28.20 -10.81 1.22
C LEU A 68 -26.68 -10.74 1.07
N PRO A 69 -25.89 -11.41 1.94
CA PRO A 69 -24.44 -11.46 1.80
C PRO A 69 -24.10 -12.18 0.50
N HIS A 70 -22.92 -11.91 -0.08
CA HIS A 70 -22.46 -12.42 -1.36
C HIS A 70 -23.29 -11.98 -2.57
N LEU A 71 -24.46 -11.33 -2.42
CA LEU A 71 -25.31 -10.94 -3.54
C LEU A 71 -25.09 -9.49 -3.98
N LEU A 72 -24.52 -9.30 -5.17
CA LEU A 72 -24.32 -7.99 -5.79
C LEU A 72 -25.21 -7.75 -7.00
N TRP A 73 -25.34 -6.48 -7.37
CA TRP A 73 -25.98 -6.09 -8.62
C TRP A 73 -24.90 -5.67 -9.62
N PHE A 74 -24.77 -6.39 -10.73
CA PHE A 74 -23.74 -6.18 -11.74
C PHE A 74 -24.33 -6.34 -13.15
N ASN A 75 -24.11 -5.35 -14.03
CA ASN A 75 -24.61 -5.34 -15.41
C ASN A 75 -26.12 -5.64 -15.56
N GLY A 76 -26.95 -5.21 -14.60
CA GLY A 76 -28.39 -5.45 -14.61
C GLY A 76 -28.83 -6.79 -14.01
N TYR A 77 -27.89 -7.64 -13.57
CA TYR A 77 -28.16 -8.96 -13.01
C TYR A 77 -27.76 -9.04 -11.53
N ARG A 78 -28.39 -9.97 -10.80
CA ARG A 78 -27.99 -10.32 -9.43
C ARG A 78 -26.91 -11.39 -9.49
N CYS A 79 -25.73 -11.12 -8.96
CA CYS A 79 -24.55 -11.96 -9.09
C CYS A 79 -24.06 -12.40 -7.70
N CYS A 80 -23.82 -13.71 -7.50
CA CYS A 80 -23.25 -14.20 -6.25
C CYS A 80 -21.73 -14.15 -6.32
N LEU A 81 -21.11 -13.37 -5.44
CA LEU A 81 -19.71 -13.49 -5.12
C LEU A 81 -19.47 -14.82 -4.42
N LEU A 82 -18.46 -15.55 -4.88
CA LEU A 82 -18.02 -16.77 -4.21
C LEU A 82 -16.78 -16.40 -3.40
N SER A 83 -16.89 -16.36 -2.07
CA SER A 83 -15.74 -16.12 -1.20
C SER A 83 -14.71 -17.25 -1.30
N ASP A 84 -13.43 -16.88 -1.14
CA ASP A 84 -12.27 -17.80 -1.10
C ASP A 84 -12.25 -18.87 -2.21
N THR A 85 -12.18 -18.39 -3.44
CA THR A 85 -11.92 -19.20 -4.65
C THR A 85 -10.47 -19.12 -5.11
N SER A 86 -9.56 -18.72 -4.21
CA SER A 86 -8.14 -18.48 -4.47
C SER A 86 -7.32 -19.75 -4.74
N ILE A 87 -7.93 -20.94 -4.57
CA ILE A 87 -7.32 -22.26 -4.83
C ILE A 87 -8.12 -22.98 -5.91
N LEU A 88 -8.07 -22.46 -7.13
CA LEU A 88 -8.76 -23.04 -8.27
C LEU A 88 -7.72 -23.40 -9.33
N ASP A 89 -7.55 -24.70 -9.58
CA ASP A 89 -6.70 -25.20 -10.67
C ASP A 89 -7.55 -25.32 -11.95
N PRO A 90 -7.39 -24.41 -12.93
CA PRO A 90 -8.14 -24.48 -14.18
C PRO A 90 -7.77 -25.73 -15.01
N MET A 91 -6.69 -26.44 -14.67
CA MET A 91 -6.31 -27.71 -15.29
C MET A 91 -7.16 -28.90 -14.80
N ASN A 92 -7.97 -28.71 -13.75
CA ASN A 92 -9.01 -29.67 -13.34
C ASN A 92 -10.41 -29.03 -13.38
N PRO A 93 -10.99 -28.85 -14.58
CA PRO A 93 -12.26 -28.14 -14.74
C PRO A 93 -13.44 -28.77 -14.02
N ARG A 94 -13.46 -30.11 -13.83
CA ARG A 94 -14.53 -30.77 -13.06
C ARG A 94 -14.51 -30.33 -11.60
N SER A 95 -13.35 -30.41 -10.96
CA SER A 95 -13.22 -30.03 -9.54
C SER A 95 -13.45 -28.52 -9.33
N LEU A 96 -13.04 -27.70 -10.30
CA LEU A 96 -13.29 -26.27 -10.36
C LEU A 96 -14.80 -25.96 -10.31
N VAL A 97 -15.56 -26.55 -11.23
CA VAL A 97 -17.01 -26.38 -11.34
C VAL A 97 -17.72 -26.91 -10.10
N ALA A 98 -17.32 -28.09 -9.62
CA ALA A 98 -17.84 -28.67 -8.38
C ALA A 98 -17.67 -27.71 -7.19
N THR A 99 -16.50 -27.08 -7.07
CA THR A 99 -16.21 -26.11 -6.00
C THR A 99 -17.09 -24.87 -6.11
N TRP A 100 -17.29 -24.33 -7.32
CA TRP A 100 -18.20 -23.19 -7.52
C TRP A 100 -19.64 -23.51 -7.11
N ILE A 101 -20.13 -24.69 -7.49
CA ILE A 101 -21.49 -25.14 -7.17
C ILE A 101 -21.63 -25.36 -5.66
N THR A 102 -20.65 -26.00 -5.01
CA THR A 102 -20.66 -26.20 -3.56
C THR A 102 -20.64 -24.88 -2.80
N LYS A 103 -19.81 -23.91 -3.22
CA LYS A 103 -19.77 -22.56 -2.61
C LYS A 103 -21.10 -21.82 -2.78
N LEU A 104 -21.72 -21.92 -3.94
CA LEU A 104 -23.07 -21.37 -4.15
C LEU A 104 -24.11 -22.03 -3.22
N GLU A 105 -24.03 -23.34 -3.04
CA GLU A 105 -24.93 -24.09 -2.15
C GLU A 105 -24.76 -23.65 -0.69
N GLU A 106 -23.52 -23.47 -0.23
CA GLU A 106 -23.19 -22.89 1.10
C GLU A 106 -23.80 -21.47 1.27
N ILE A 107 -23.72 -20.62 0.23
CA ILE A 107 -24.31 -19.28 0.25
C ILE A 107 -25.85 -19.33 0.34
N ILE A 108 -26.49 -20.24 -0.39
CA ILE A 108 -27.96 -20.42 -0.32
C ILE A 108 -28.35 -20.88 1.09
N GLU A 109 -27.60 -21.83 1.68
CA GLU A 109 -27.85 -22.32 3.04
C GLU A 109 -27.64 -21.24 4.09
N LEU A 110 -26.62 -20.39 3.91
CA LEU A 110 -26.42 -19.19 4.71
C LEU A 110 -27.64 -18.27 4.65
N TRP A 111 -28.19 -18.00 3.46
CA TRP A 111 -29.40 -17.16 3.30
C TRP A 111 -30.63 -17.71 4.02
N GLU A 112 -30.75 -19.02 4.14
CA GLU A 112 -31.86 -19.67 4.85
C GLU A 112 -31.63 -19.75 6.37
N SER A 113 -30.38 -19.92 6.82
CA SER A 113 -30.02 -19.97 8.24
C SER A 113 -30.22 -18.61 8.93
N GLY A 114 -29.97 -17.52 8.21
CA GLY A 114 -30.06 -16.17 8.75
C GLY A 114 -28.86 -15.73 9.59
N ASP A 115 -27.82 -16.57 9.74
CA ASP A 115 -26.64 -16.31 10.58
C ASP A 115 -25.51 -15.66 9.76
N PHE A 116 -25.61 -14.35 9.56
CA PHE A 116 -24.79 -13.63 8.59
C PHE A 116 -23.66 -12.79 9.18
N ASN A 117 -23.46 -12.82 10.50
CA ASN A 117 -22.70 -11.78 11.20
C ASN A 117 -21.24 -11.68 10.73
N LYS A 118 -20.63 -12.80 10.32
CA LYS A 118 -19.22 -12.86 9.92
C LYS A 118 -18.98 -12.46 8.45
N ASP A 119 -19.84 -12.88 7.52
CA ASP A 119 -19.67 -12.56 6.09
C ASP A 119 -19.97 -11.10 5.78
N PHE A 120 -20.97 -10.50 6.42
CA PHE A 120 -21.28 -9.08 6.21
C PHE A 120 -20.19 -8.14 6.69
N TYR A 121 -19.43 -8.53 7.72
CA TYR A 121 -18.26 -7.78 8.14
C TYR A 121 -17.26 -7.62 6.98
N ASN A 122 -16.94 -8.74 6.32
CA ASN A 122 -15.99 -8.77 5.22
C ASN A 122 -16.49 -8.00 3.99
N GLU A 123 -17.82 -7.90 3.82
CA GLU A 123 -18.44 -7.33 2.62
C GLU A 123 -19.02 -5.93 2.81
N PHE A 124 -19.00 -5.35 4.01
CA PHE A 124 -19.58 -4.04 4.31
C PHE A 124 -19.21 -2.98 3.27
N PHE A 125 -17.93 -2.90 2.92
CA PHE A 125 -17.38 -1.91 1.99
C PHE A 125 -17.73 -2.17 0.53
N VAL A 126 -18.07 -3.40 0.17
CA VAL A 126 -18.56 -3.74 -1.16
C VAL A 126 -19.96 -3.14 -1.36
N TYR A 127 -20.77 -3.16 -0.31
CA TYR A 127 -22.13 -2.63 -0.35
C TYR A 127 -22.20 -1.10 -0.17
N TRP A 128 -21.18 -0.48 0.42
CA TRP A 128 -21.12 0.97 0.61
C TRP A 128 -20.71 1.70 -0.68
N THR A 129 -21.70 2.02 -1.52
CA THR A 129 -21.49 2.81 -2.74
C THR A 129 -21.65 4.31 -2.47
N GLY A 130 -20.69 5.11 -2.95
CA GLY A 130 -20.65 6.55 -2.76
C GLY A 130 -19.62 7.23 -3.66
N LYS A 131 -19.52 8.55 -3.58
CA LYS A 131 -18.48 9.31 -4.27
C LYS A 131 -17.10 9.00 -3.67
N GLU A 132 -16.08 8.86 -4.50
CA GLU A 132 -14.73 8.47 -4.07
C GLU A 132 -13.87 9.70 -3.77
N TYR A 133 -13.43 9.83 -2.52
CA TYR A 133 -12.62 10.94 -2.02
C TYR A 133 -11.26 10.40 -1.60
N TYR A 134 -10.16 11.01 -2.05
CA TYR A 134 -8.82 10.59 -1.63
C TYR A 134 -8.49 11.20 -0.26
N LEU A 135 -8.12 10.37 0.70
CA LEU A 135 -7.73 10.80 2.04
C LEU A 135 -6.20 10.85 2.13
N ILE A 136 -5.64 12.05 1.97
CA ILE A 136 -4.20 12.30 1.80
C ILE A 136 -3.48 12.52 3.13
N SER A 137 -4.21 12.93 4.17
CA SER A 137 -3.68 13.17 5.51
C SER A 137 -4.27 12.19 6.50
N ASP A 138 -3.44 11.66 7.42
CA ASP A 138 -3.91 10.72 8.44
C ASP A 138 -4.83 11.45 9.45
N PRO A 139 -6.13 11.08 9.54
CA PRO A 139 -7.06 11.70 10.48
C PRO A 139 -6.73 11.52 11.95
N ARG A 140 -5.85 10.57 12.28
CA ARG A 140 -5.39 10.31 13.66
C ARG A 140 -4.29 11.29 14.07
N GLN A 141 -3.61 11.89 13.09
CA GLN A 141 -2.53 12.88 13.31
C GLN A 141 -3.03 14.32 13.11
N HIS A 142 -4.07 14.52 12.31
CA HIS A 142 -4.63 15.83 11.98
C HIS A 142 -6.10 15.95 12.36
N ASN A 143 -6.44 16.99 13.14
CA ASN A 143 -7.82 17.27 13.53
C ASN A 143 -8.55 18.24 12.59
N ASP A 144 -7.81 19.02 11.81
CA ASP A 144 -8.33 20.08 10.94
C ASP A 144 -8.35 19.60 9.49
N LEU A 145 -9.24 18.66 9.18
CA LEU A 145 -9.37 18.13 7.82
C LEU A 145 -10.37 18.95 7.01
N THR A 146 -10.03 19.19 5.75
CA THR A 146 -10.85 19.95 4.79
C THR A 146 -11.01 19.17 3.49
N LEU A 147 -12.15 19.39 2.81
CA LEU A 147 -12.47 18.82 1.52
C LEU A 147 -12.22 19.85 0.42
N TYR A 148 -11.44 19.44 -0.58
CA TYR A 148 -11.28 20.20 -1.82
C TYR A 148 -11.78 19.40 -3.02
N ARG A 149 -12.06 20.13 -4.10
CA ARG A 149 -12.42 19.59 -5.41
C ARG A 149 -11.55 20.25 -6.48
N TYR A 150 -11.09 19.45 -7.43
CA TYR A 150 -10.39 19.94 -8.62
C TYR A 150 -10.76 19.10 -9.84
N ASN A 151 -10.42 19.59 -11.03
CA ASN A 151 -10.59 18.84 -12.27
C ASN A 151 -9.24 18.29 -12.73
N ARG A 152 -9.13 16.98 -12.85
CA ARG A 152 -7.95 16.28 -13.35
C ARG A 152 -8.02 16.07 -14.85
N ILE A 153 -6.91 16.25 -15.55
CA ILE A 153 -6.73 15.76 -16.93
C ILE A 153 -5.91 14.48 -16.92
N SER A 154 -6.49 13.39 -17.43
CA SER A 154 -5.79 12.12 -17.63
C SER A 154 -4.58 12.31 -18.56
N PRO A 155 -3.34 12.01 -18.14
CA PRO A 155 -2.17 12.14 -19.01
C PRO A 155 -2.16 11.09 -20.14
N ILE A 156 -3.04 10.08 -20.09
CA ILE A 156 -3.11 8.99 -21.09
C ILE A 156 -4.27 9.24 -22.07
N THR A 157 -5.47 9.52 -21.55
CA THR A 157 -6.68 9.64 -22.39
C THR A 157 -7.02 11.09 -22.73
N GLY A 158 -6.49 12.06 -22.00
CA GLY A 158 -6.86 13.48 -22.12
C GLY A 158 -8.22 13.83 -21.48
N ASP A 159 -8.95 12.84 -20.95
CA ASP A 159 -10.26 13.06 -20.35
C ASP A 159 -10.17 13.91 -19.09
N THR A 160 -11.17 14.77 -18.91
CA THR A 160 -11.31 15.59 -17.71
C THR A 160 -12.30 14.95 -16.74
N ALA A 161 -11.90 14.76 -15.49
CA ALA A 161 -12.75 14.23 -14.43
C ALA A 161 -12.63 15.08 -13.15
N ALA A 162 -13.74 15.24 -12.43
CA ALA A 162 -13.73 15.91 -11.13
C ALA A 162 -13.26 14.94 -10.04
N GLU A 163 -12.25 15.34 -9.27
CA GLU A 163 -11.72 14.58 -8.15
C GLU A 163 -11.89 15.36 -6.85
N TYR A 164 -11.94 14.61 -5.74
CA TYR A 164 -12.15 15.15 -4.40
C TYR A 164 -11.04 14.65 -3.49
N LEU A 165 -10.49 15.55 -2.68
CA LEU A 165 -9.40 15.24 -1.77
C LEU A 165 -9.70 15.75 -0.36
N ILE A 166 -9.29 14.97 0.64
CA ILE A 166 -9.33 15.31 2.06
C ILE A 166 -7.90 15.43 2.55
N CYS A 167 -7.52 16.62 3.04
CA CYS A 167 -6.20 16.91 3.60
C CYS A 167 -6.28 17.91 4.76
N HIS A 168 -5.14 18.24 5.37
CA HIS A 168 -5.06 19.14 6.52
C HIS A 168 -4.64 20.58 6.19
N SER A 169 -4.26 20.88 4.94
CA SER A 169 -3.80 22.22 4.53
C SER A 169 -4.00 22.48 3.04
N ASP A 170 -4.09 23.76 2.68
CA ASP A 170 -4.16 24.23 1.28
C ASP A 170 -2.91 23.80 0.50
N GLU A 171 -1.72 23.93 1.10
CA GLU A 171 -0.43 23.57 0.49
C GLU A 171 -0.39 22.10 0.05
N VAL A 172 -0.89 21.18 0.88
CA VAL A 172 -0.96 19.75 0.54
C VAL A 172 -1.99 19.49 -0.55
N ALA A 173 -3.08 20.25 -0.56
CA ALA A 173 -4.11 20.16 -1.58
C ALA A 173 -3.57 20.58 -2.96
N GLU A 174 -2.84 21.71 -3.01
CA GLU A 174 -2.17 22.22 -4.20
C GLU A 174 -1.14 21.22 -4.72
N GLN A 175 -0.22 20.78 -3.87
CA GLN A 175 0.83 19.82 -4.24
C GLN A 175 0.24 18.51 -4.82
N TRP A 176 -0.80 17.96 -4.19
CA TRP A 176 -1.47 16.75 -4.70
C TRP A 176 -2.14 17.01 -6.05
N SER A 177 -2.80 18.15 -6.20
CA SER A 177 -3.51 18.52 -7.42
C SER A 177 -2.54 18.68 -8.60
N GLU A 178 -1.37 19.29 -8.40
CA GLU A 178 -0.33 19.44 -9.42
C GLU A 178 0.18 18.08 -9.89
N LEU A 179 0.51 17.17 -8.96
CA LEU A 179 0.92 15.80 -9.28
C LEU A 179 -0.15 15.01 -10.04
N ARG A 180 -1.41 15.40 -9.89
CA ARG A 180 -2.56 14.81 -10.58
C ARG A 180 -2.91 15.51 -11.89
N ASN A 181 -2.11 16.46 -12.37
CA ASN A 181 -2.31 17.19 -13.62
C ASN A 181 -3.64 17.96 -13.63
N THR A 182 -3.77 18.88 -12.67
CA THR A 182 -4.98 19.68 -12.46
C THR A 182 -5.19 20.73 -13.56
N LYS A 183 -6.47 20.98 -13.86
CA LYS A 183 -6.95 22.02 -14.78
C LYS A 183 -7.69 23.10 -14.02
N GLY A 184 -7.08 24.28 -13.92
CA GLY A 184 -7.65 25.45 -13.23
C GLY A 184 -7.40 25.41 -11.72
N ASP A 185 -8.18 26.20 -10.98
CA ASP A 185 -8.02 26.36 -9.54
C ASP A 185 -8.63 25.20 -8.76
N ILE A 186 -8.15 25.05 -7.51
CA ILE A 186 -8.68 24.11 -6.53
C ILE A 186 -9.77 24.76 -5.67
N ASP A 187 -10.94 24.14 -5.63
CA ASP A 187 -12.09 24.66 -4.90
C ASP A 187 -12.12 24.10 -3.47
N TYR A 188 -12.14 24.97 -2.46
CA TYR A 188 -12.53 24.58 -1.10
C TYR A 188 -14.03 24.28 -1.04
N ILE A 189 -14.41 23.10 -0.53
CA ILE A 189 -15.81 22.65 -0.49
C ILE A 189 -16.40 22.68 0.92
N GLY A 190 -15.63 22.31 1.94
CA GLY A 190 -16.13 22.26 3.31
C GLY A 190 -15.18 21.59 4.31
N ASP A 191 -15.59 21.56 5.58
CA ASP A 191 -14.82 20.90 6.65
C ASP A 191 -15.16 19.41 6.69
N VAL A 192 -14.19 18.62 7.16
CA VAL A 192 -14.32 17.17 7.33
C VAL A 192 -14.23 16.85 8.81
N VAL A 193 -15.21 16.11 9.32
CA VAL A 193 -15.22 15.58 10.68
C VAL A 193 -14.96 14.09 10.62
N TYR A 194 -13.81 13.67 11.13
CA TYR A 194 -13.44 12.27 11.25
C TYR A 194 -13.80 11.71 12.64
N LEU A 195 -14.37 10.50 12.65
CA LEU A 195 -14.75 9.74 13.82
C LEU A 195 -14.21 8.32 13.69
N GLU A 196 -13.44 7.87 14.68
CA GLU A 196 -12.94 6.49 14.74
C GLU A 196 -14.02 5.59 15.37
N MET A 197 -14.32 4.46 14.72
CA MET A 197 -15.19 3.42 15.25
C MET A 197 -14.35 2.38 15.97
N THR A 198 -14.77 1.98 17.17
CA THR A 198 -14.09 0.92 17.94
C THR A 198 -14.71 -0.46 17.71
N HIS A 199 -15.94 -0.51 17.16
CA HIS A 199 -16.58 -1.74 16.69
C HIS A 199 -16.83 -1.68 15.19
N ALA A 200 -16.83 -2.85 14.56
CA ALA A 200 -17.09 -2.98 13.14
C ALA A 200 -18.48 -2.42 12.77
N PRO A 201 -18.59 -1.71 11.63
CA PRO A 201 -19.89 -1.28 11.14
C PRO A 201 -20.73 -2.49 10.71
N PHE A 202 -22.04 -2.47 10.99
CA PHE A 202 -22.96 -3.55 10.65
C PHE A 202 -23.88 -3.18 9.49
N VAL A 203 -24.44 -4.17 8.79
CA VAL A 203 -25.45 -3.99 7.74
C VAL A 203 -26.83 -4.43 8.25
N PRO A 204 -27.82 -3.54 8.40
CA PRO A 204 -29.18 -3.91 8.81
C PRO A 204 -29.92 -4.63 7.68
N PHE A 205 -30.27 -5.89 7.92
CA PHE A 205 -30.84 -6.81 6.91
C PHE A 205 -32.38 -6.80 6.83
N THR A 206 -33.05 -6.24 7.82
CA THR A 206 -34.54 -6.18 7.87
C THR A 206 -35.12 -5.02 7.06
N ARG A 207 -34.28 -4.19 6.44
CA ARG A 207 -34.69 -2.98 5.72
C ARG A 207 -33.73 -2.61 4.60
N SER A 208 -34.10 -1.59 3.84
CA SER A 208 -33.25 -0.94 2.83
C SER A 208 -31.99 -0.34 3.46
N TRP A 209 -30.86 -0.56 2.81
CA TRP A 209 -29.52 -0.07 3.16
C TRP A 209 -28.64 -0.03 1.90
N PRO A 210 -27.69 0.91 1.73
CA PRO A 210 -27.20 1.91 2.70
C PRO A 210 -28.16 3.09 2.95
N PRO A 211 -27.97 3.86 4.04
CA PRO A 211 -28.84 4.99 4.36
C PRO A 211 -28.86 6.04 3.23
N GLU A 212 -30.05 6.57 2.93
CA GLU A 212 -30.27 7.62 1.93
C GLU A 212 -30.78 8.93 2.54
N SER A 213 -31.19 8.88 3.81
CA SER A 213 -31.59 10.06 4.58
C SER A 213 -30.89 10.13 5.94
N THR A 214 -30.87 11.33 6.51
CA THR A 214 -30.33 11.56 7.86
C THR A 214 -31.07 10.77 8.95
N ALA A 215 -32.38 10.58 8.82
CA ALA A 215 -33.18 9.72 9.70
C ALA A 215 -32.78 8.24 9.64
N GLU A 216 -32.53 7.70 8.44
CA GLU A 216 -32.06 6.33 8.28
C GLU A 216 -30.65 6.15 8.82
N PHE A 217 -29.79 7.14 8.61
CA PHE A 217 -28.43 7.16 9.14
C PHE A 217 -28.42 7.18 10.67
N LYS A 218 -29.23 8.04 11.29
CA LYS A 218 -29.45 8.06 12.73
C LYS A 218 -29.81 6.67 13.22
N ARG A 219 -30.88 6.10 12.64
CA ARG A 219 -31.39 4.80 13.05
C ARG A 219 -30.32 3.71 12.93
N TRP A 220 -29.53 3.76 11.85
CA TRP A 220 -28.41 2.84 11.65
C TRP A 220 -27.32 2.98 12.73
N ILE A 221 -26.84 4.19 13.00
CA ILE A 221 -25.84 4.43 14.04
C ILE A 221 -26.33 4.00 15.43
N PHE A 222 -27.57 4.34 15.80
CA PHE A 222 -28.13 4.01 17.12
C PHE A 222 -28.48 2.54 17.32
N GLU A 223 -28.71 1.79 16.24
CA GLU A 223 -28.86 0.34 16.30
C GLU A 223 -27.50 -0.36 16.50
N GLY A 224 -26.40 0.33 16.22
CA GLY A 224 -25.05 -0.15 16.51
C GLY A 224 -24.69 -0.02 17.99
N THR A 225 -23.63 -0.73 18.40
CA THR A 225 -23.16 -0.78 19.79
C THR A 225 -22.62 0.56 20.32
N GLU A 226 -22.24 1.50 19.44
CA GLU A 226 -21.54 2.74 19.81
C GLU A 226 -22.28 4.03 19.41
N GLY A 227 -23.56 3.92 19.06
CA GLY A 227 -24.26 5.01 18.39
C GLY A 227 -24.32 6.33 19.17
N GLU A 228 -24.58 6.24 20.48
CA GLU A 228 -24.60 7.43 21.34
C GLU A 228 -23.22 8.09 21.45
N PHE A 229 -22.18 7.29 21.61
CA PHE A 229 -20.80 7.77 21.75
C PHE A 229 -20.32 8.49 20.49
N LEU A 230 -20.52 7.89 19.31
CA LEU A 230 -20.17 8.51 18.03
C LEU A 230 -20.90 9.84 17.80
N LEU A 231 -22.18 9.92 18.21
CA LEU A 231 -22.94 11.16 18.10
C LEU A 231 -22.48 12.25 19.07
N GLU A 232 -22.08 11.89 20.28
CA GLU A 232 -21.49 12.87 21.21
C GLU A 232 -20.18 13.43 20.65
N GLN A 233 -19.30 12.56 20.13
CA GLN A 233 -18.07 12.99 19.48
C GLN A 233 -18.32 13.85 18.24
N LEU A 234 -19.30 13.47 17.41
CA LEU A 234 -19.69 14.22 16.22
C LEU A 234 -20.06 15.67 16.59
N PHE A 235 -20.95 15.84 17.57
CA PHE A 235 -21.36 17.18 17.99
C PHE A 235 -20.25 17.96 18.69
N GLU A 236 -19.36 17.29 19.42
CA GLU A 236 -18.19 17.93 19.99
C GLU A 236 -17.26 18.46 18.89
N LYS A 237 -16.92 17.66 17.88
CA LYS A 237 -16.08 18.10 16.75
C LYS A 237 -16.76 19.19 15.92
N ILE A 238 -18.05 19.06 15.60
CA ILE A 238 -18.82 20.13 14.90
C ILE A 238 -18.82 21.44 15.71
N SER A 239 -18.83 21.38 17.04
CA SER A 239 -18.82 22.58 17.89
C SER A 239 -17.51 23.36 17.82
N GLN A 240 -16.42 22.70 17.42
CA GLN A 240 -15.07 23.26 17.29
C GLN A 240 -14.84 23.89 15.92
N LEU A 241 -15.62 23.49 14.90
CA LEU A 241 -15.54 24.06 13.55
C LEU A 241 -15.80 25.58 13.54
N PRO A 242 -15.14 26.33 12.63
CA PRO A 242 -15.39 27.75 12.47
C PRO A 242 -16.85 28.03 12.08
N LEU A 243 -17.38 29.15 12.59
CA LEU A 243 -18.69 29.64 12.16
C LEU A 243 -18.52 30.30 10.78
N GLY A 244 -19.32 29.86 9.80
CA GLY A 244 -19.31 30.46 8.47
C GLY A 244 -19.62 31.95 8.53
N LYS A 245 -18.84 32.77 7.82
CA LYS A 245 -19.15 34.19 7.63
C LYS A 245 -20.08 34.33 6.43
N GLY A 246 -21.30 34.84 6.64
CA GLY A 246 -22.20 35.26 5.55
C GLY A 246 -23.06 34.20 4.87
N SER A 247 -22.87 32.89 5.11
CA SER A 247 -23.72 31.83 4.55
C SER A 247 -24.71 31.28 5.58
N THR A 248 -25.96 31.01 5.19
CA THR A 248 -26.99 30.42 6.07
C THR A 248 -26.77 28.93 6.35
N SER A 249 -25.96 28.26 5.53
CA SER A 249 -25.62 26.85 5.67
C SER A 249 -24.25 26.53 5.05
N ARG A 250 -23.65 25.42 5.46
CA ARG A 250 -22.37 24.96 4.93
C ARG A 250 -22.34 23.45 4.76
N LYS A 251 -21.53 22.97 3.82
CA LYS A 251 -21.26 21.54 3.68
C LYS A 251 -20.24 21.10 4.71
N VAL A 252 -20.54 19.97 5.36
CA VAL A 252 -19.64 19.24 6.25
C VAL A 252 -19.63 17.79 5.80
N VAL A 253 -18.45 17.22 5.66
CA VAL A 253 -18.29 15.80 5.38
C VAL A 253 -18.08 15.08 6.70
N ILE A 254 -18.90 14.07 6.99
CA ILE A 254 -18.73 13.23 8.16
C ILE A 254 -18.13 11.92 7.70
N THR A 255 -16.91 11.64 8.15
CA THR A 255 -16.15 10.43 7.82
C THR A 255 -16.02 9.56 9.06
N LEU A 256 -16.38 8.29 8.92
CA LEU A 256 -16.22 7.22 9.88
C LEU A 256 -15.04 6.35 9.44
N GLY A 257 -14.09 6.14 10.35
CA GLY A 257 -12.97 5.24 10.17
C GLY A 257 -13.17 3.94 10.93
N PHE A 258 -12.77 2.82 10.32
CA PHE A 258 -12.68 1.54 11.00
C PHE A 258 -11.55 0.72 10.36
N GLU A 259 -10.55 0.34 11.16
CA GLU A 259 -9.32 -0.30 10.68
C GLU A 259 -8.67 0.49 9.52
N ASP A 260 -8.59 -0.14 8.34
CA ASP A 260 -7.96 0.38 7.13
C ASP A 260 -8.95 1.09 6.18
N TYR A 261 -10.20 1.26 6.63
CA TYR A 261 -11.27 1.79 5.80
C TYR A 261 -11.82 3.10 6.33
N ALA A 262 -12.22 3.98 5.40
CA ALA A 262 -12.90 5.23 5.72
C ALA A 262 -14.12 5.42 4.79
N PHE A 263 -15.25 5.80 5.37
CA PHE A 263 -16.50 5.96 4.64
C PHE A 263 -17.38 7.00 5.33
N GLY A 264 -18.44 7.48 4.71
CA GLY A 264 -19.18 8.59 5.31
C GLY A 264 -20.24 9.22 4.43
N PHE A 265 -20.58 10.46 4.72
CA PHE A 265 -21.60 11.20 3.98
C PHE A 265 -21.37 12.71 4.02
N GLU A 266 -21.90 13.39 3.01
CA GLU A 266 -22.06 14.84 2.99
C GLU A 266 -23.31 15.25 3.77
N TYR A 267 -23.16 16.24 4.63
CA TYR A 267 -24.24 16.83 5.42
C TYR A 267 -24.26 18.36 5.25
N GLN A 268 -25.46 18.90 4.99
CA GLN A 268 -25.67 20.34 4.95
C GLN A 268 -25.97 20.84 6.37
N LEU A 269 -24.98 21.46 7.01
CA LEU A 269 -25.10 22.02 8.35
C LEU A 269 -25.66 23.44 8.30
N LEU A 270 -26.83 23.67 8.90
CA LEU A 270 -27.39 25.00 9.04
C LEU A 270 -26.63 25.81 10.11
N LEU A 271 -26.51 27.12 9.90
CA LEU A 271 -25.73 27.97 10.79
C LEU A 271 -26.40 28.11 12.18
N GLU A 272 -27.73 28.07 12.24
CA GLU A 272 -28.50 28.01 13.49
C GLU A 272 -28.23 26.72 14.26
N ASP A 273 -28.16 25.60 13.55
CA ASP A 273 -27.88 24.29 14.12
C ASP A 273 -26.46 24.24 14.71
N GLN A 274 -25.48 24.77 14.00
CA GLN A 274 -24.11 24.90 14.51
C GLN A 274 -24.05 25.78 15.77
N LYS A 275 -24.78 26.91 15.81
CA LYS A 275 -24.88 27.77 17.01
C LYS A 275 -25.47 26.99 18.20
N CYS A 276 -26.52 26.21 17.97
CA CYS A 276 -27.11 25.36 19.00
C CYS A 276 -26.15 24.27 19.47
N ILE A 277 -25.48 23.57 18.55
CA ILE A 277 -24.46 22.56 18.88
C ILE A 277 -23.36 23.19 19.73
N ARG A 278 -22.83 24.35 19.33
CA ARG A 278 -21.79 25.07 20.08
C ARG A 278 -22.21 25.49 21.48
N LYS A 279 -23.49 25.85 21.69
CA LYS A 279 -24.04 26.18 23.01
C LYS A 279 -24.06 24.96 23.96
N TYR A 280 -24.36 23.77 23.46
CA TYR A 280 -24.58 22.58 24.28
C TYR A 280 -23.45 21.55 24.26
N TYR A 281 -22.53 21.62 23.30
CA TYR A 281 -21.41 20.69 23.12
C TYR A 281 -20.05 21.39 23.01
N GLY A 282 -20.02 22.73 23.03
CA GLY A 282 -18.78 23.50 23.08
C GLY A 282 -18.04 23.39 24.43
N PRO A 283 -16.97 24.19 24.63
CA PRO A 283 -16.07 24.09 25.78
C PRO A 283 -16.82 24.09 27.12
N LYS A 284 -16.44 23.20 28.05
CA LYS A 284 -17.12 23.00 29.35
C LYS A 284 -17.42 24.31 30.11
N ARG A 285 -16.56 25.32 30.00
CA ARG A 285 -16.71 26.65 30.63
C ARG A 285 -17.88 27.48 30.08
N LYS A 286 -18.29 27.28 28.82
CA LYS A 286 -19.34 28.03 28.12
C LYS A 286 -20.60 27.18 27.82
N ARG A 287 -20.61 25.93 28.28
CA ARG A 287 -21.63 24.93 27.96
C ARG A 287 -22.90 25.16 28.77
N ALA A 288 -24.04 25.34 28.09
CA ALA A 288 -25.34 25.41 28.75
C ALA A 288 -25.71 24.05 29.37
N ARG A 289 -26.25 24.06 30.59
CA ARG A 289 -26.73 22.86 31.30
C ARG A 289 -28.19 22.58 30.93
N GLY A 290 -28.52 21.35 30.53
CA GLY A 290 -29.89 20.93 30.24
C GLY A 290 -29.95 19.67 29.37
N LYS A 291 -30.20 18.50 29.98
CA LYS A 291 -30.30 17.20 29.28
C LYS A 291 -31.43 17.21 28.24
N GLN A 292 -32.62 17.68 28.63
CA GLN A 292 -33.77 17.80 27.72
C GLN A 292 -33.51 18.66 26.48
N SER A 293 -32.75 19.76 26.60
CA SER A 293 -32.44 20.62 25.45
C SER A 293 -31.44 19.96 24.48
N ARG A 294 -30.52 19.14 25.01
CA ARG A 294 -29.62 18.32 24.19
C ARG A 294 -30.39 17.25 23.44
N ASP A 295 -31.33 16.58 24.10
CA ASP A 295 -32.13 15.52 23.50
C ASP A 295 -33.05 16.07 22.40
N LYS A 296 -33.70 17.23 22.64
CA LYS A 296 -34.46 17.93 21.59
C LYS A 296 -33.61 18.34 20.39
N LEU A 297 -32.36 18.77 20.62
CA LEU A 297 -31.44 19.09 19.52
C LEU A 297 -31.06 17.84 18.72
N LYS A 298 -30.74 16.73 19.41
CA LYS A 298 -30.47 15.42 18.78
C LYS A 298 -31.66 14.99 17.92
N GLU A 299 -32.88 15.09 18.44
CA GLU A 299 -34.09 14.75 17.69
C GLU A 299 -34.28 15.63 16.45
N ARG A 300 -34.15 16.96 16.58
CA ARG A 300 -34.33 17.89 15.46
C ARG A 300 -33.33 17.66 14.32
N LEU A 301 -32.05 17.49 14.64
CA LEU A 301 -31.00 17.32 13.62
C LEU A 301 -31.08 15.97 12.92
N LEU A 302 -31.39 14.93 13.68
CA LEU A 302 -31.28 13.55 13.23
C LEU A 302 -32.61 12.97 12.70
N ASN A 303 -33.76 13.59 12.98
CA ASN A 303 -35.04 13.18 12.39
C ASN A 303 -35.37 13.95 11.08
N SER A 304 -34.44 14.76 10.58
CA SER A 304 -34.57 15.34 9.25
C SER A 304 -34.68 14.24 8.18
N ARG A 305 -35.42 14.50 7.11
CA ARG A 305 -35.46 13.63 5.92
C ARG A 305 -34.61 14.18 4.78
N SER A 306 -33.66 15.07 5.10
CA SER A 306 -32.69 15.54 4.12
C SER A 306 -31.94 14.36 3.50
N LYS A 307 -31.87 14.34 2.17
CA LYS A 307 -31.11 13.36 1.40
C LYS A 307 -29.63 13.49 1.73
N VAL A 308 -28.96 12.37 1.97
CA VAL A 308 -27.51 12.32 2.20
C VAL A 308 -26.79 11.80 0.96
N SER A 309 -25.64 12.37 0.65
CA SER A 309 -24.74 11.83 -0.37
C SER A 309 -23.66 11.02 0.30
N ARG A 310 -23.57 9.73 -0.01
CA ARG A 310 -22.56 8.84 0.57
C ARG A 310 -21.18 9.10 -0.04
N ILE A 311 -20.15 8.96 0.78
CA ILE A 311 -18.76 9.06 0.40
C ILE A 311 -18.01 7.78 0.76
N LYS A 312 -17.00 7.47 -0.04
CA LYS A 312 -16.00 6.45 0.20
C LYS A 312 -14.66 7.16 0.25
N ALA A 313 -14.05 7.22 1.43
CA ALA A 313 -12.75 7.84 1.60
C ALA A 313 -11.67 6.79 1.38
N ILE A 314 -10.87 6.95 0.33
CA ILE A 314 -9.79 6.05 -0.06
C ILE A 314 -8.52 6.54 0.62
N PRO A 315 -7.98 5.83 1.63
CA PRO A 315 -6.75 6.23 2.28
C PRO A 315 -5.57 6.21 1.31
N ALA A 316 -4.82 7.32 1.26
CA ALA A 316 -3.67 7.52 0.38
C ALA A 316 -2.50 8.24 1.09
N TYR A 317 -2.56 8.40 2.41
CA TYR A 317 -1.45 8.89 3.21
C TYR A 317 -0.34 7.83 3.32
N HIS A 318 0.92 8.28 3.46
CA HIS A 318 2.12 7.43 3.37
C HIS A 318 2.09 6.23 4.34
N ASP A 319 1.76 6.45 5.60
CA ASP A 319 1.76 5.39 6.63
C ASP A 319 0.80 4.24 6.27
N PHE A 320 -0.38 4.54 5.71
CA PHE A 320 -1.31 3.52 5.22
C PHE A 320 -0.76 2.74 4.02
N LEU A 321 -0.22 3.46 3.03
CA LEU A 321 0.30 2.84 1.81
C LEU A 321 1.49 1.91 2.11
N THR A 322 2.33 2.31 3.05
CA THR A 322 3.54 1.56 3.42
C THR A 322 3.27 0.45 4.43
N ALA A 323 2.27 0.56 5.30
CA ALA A 323 1.86 -0.52 6.21
C ALA A 323 1.57 -1.84 5.45
N ARG A 324 1.07 -1.75 4.22
CA ARG A 324 0.83 -2.89 3.31
C ARG A 324 2.07 -3.69 2.95
N ASN A 325 3.26 -3.08 3.07
CA ASN A 325 4.54 -3.70 2.73
C ASN A 325 5.22 -4.37 3.93
N SER A 326 4.66 -4.23 5.12
CA SER A 326 5.29 -4.70 6.35
C SER A 326 4.60 -5.94 6.91
N ARG A 327 5.41 -6.91 7.35
CA ARG A 327 4.94 -8.05 8.15
C ARG A 327 4.82 -7.70 9.64
N THR A 328 5.25 -6.50 10.03
CA THR A 328 5.20 -6.00 11.40
C THR A 328 4.44 -4.67 11.47
N PRO A 329 3.81 -4.33 12.61
CA PRO A 329 3.03 -3.09 12.75
C PRO A 329 3.83 -1.81 12.48
N THR A 330 5.14 -1.86 12.65
CA THR A 330 6.04 -0.72 12.43
C THR A 330 6.98 -0.99 11.25
N LEU A 331 7.16 0.02 10.41
CA LEU A 331 8.12 0.00 9.31
C LEU A 331 9.55 0.16 9.83
N PRO A 332 10.52 -0.63 9.33
CA PRO A 332 11.87 -0.70 9.90
C PRO A 332 12.65 0.62 9.78
N LEU A 333 12.36 1.46 8.78
CA LEU A 333 13.08 2.71 8.53
C LEU A 333 12.30 3.97 8.92
N SER A 334 11.02 3.86 9.32
CA SER A 334 10.15 5.00 9.64
C SER A 334 10.75 6.01 10.63
N SER A 335 11.50 5.50 11.61
CA SER A 335 12.09 6.30 12.70
C SER A 335 13.62 6.31 12.62
N LYS A 336 14.18 6.24 11.40
CA LYS A 336 15.62 6.18 11.15
C LYS A 336 16.06 7.28 10.20
N ARG A 337 17.21 7.89 10.49
CA ARG A 337 17.94 8.75 9.56
C ARG A 337 18.76 7.86 8.63
N VAL A 338 18.37 7.80 7.35
CA VAL A 338 18.91 6.85 6.38
C VAL A 338 19.78 7.59 5.36
N ALA A 339 20.99 7.08 5.10
CA ALA A 339 21.82 7.52 3.98
C ALA A 339 21.94 6.38 2.95
N LEU A 340 21.56 6.66 1.69
CA LEU A 340 21.87 5.82 0.54
C LEU A 340 23.07 6.42 -0.21
N ILE A 341 24.16 5.66 -0.28
CA ILE A 341 25.42 6.07 -0.88
C ILE A 341 25.60 5.33 -2.19
N GLY A 342 25.58 6.07 -3.30
CA GLY A 342 25.54 5.53 -4.66
C GLY A 342 24.11 5.41 -5.15
N CYS A 343 23.70 6.31 -6.03
CA CYS A 343 22.44 6.33 -6.77
C CYS A 343 22.64 5.77 -8.20
N GLY A 344 23.53 4.80 -8.35
CA GLY A 344 23.70 4.04 -9.59
C GLY A 344 22.60 3.00 -9.80
N THR A 345 22.89 1.95 -10.57
CA THR A 345 21.89 0.92 -10.91
C THR A 345 21.22 0.28 -9.68
N ILE A 346 21.99 -0.05 -8.64
CA ILE A 346 21.45 -0.66 -7.40
C ILE A 346 20.68 0.40 -6.58
N GLY A 347 21.31 1.56 -6.35
CA GLY A 347 20.73 2.65 -5.56
C GLY A 347 19.42 3.20 -6.12
N GLY A 348 19.30 3.29 -7.46
CA GLY A 348 18.06 3.66 -8.13
C GLY A 348 16.91 2.72 -7.76
N HIS A 349 17.10 1.41 -7.87
CA HIS A 349 16.09 0.41 -7.48
C HIS A 349 15.81 0.39 -5.96
N LEU A 350 16.81 0.72 -5.14
CA LEU A 350 16.65 0.82 -3.69
C LEU A 350 15.82 2.01 -3.27
N THR A 351 15.96 3.17 -3.92
CA THR A 351 15.41 4.45 -3.43
C THR A 351 13.91 4.39 -3.10
N LYS A 352 13.07 3.97 -4.07
CA LYS A 352 11.61 3.86 -3.85
C LYS A 352 11.25 2.75 -2.85
N SER A 353 12.04 1.69 -2.82
CA SER A 353 11.82 0.55 -1.91
C SER A 353 12.16 0.91 -0.47
N LEU A 354 13.23 1.68 -0.23
CA LEU A 354 13.60 2.19 1.09
C LEU A 354 12.57 3.18 1.62
N ALA A 355 12.07 4.07 0.75
CA ALA A 355 10.94 4.94 1.07
C ALA A 355 9.68 4.12 1.44
N SER A 356 9.39 3.05 0.69
CA SER A 356 8.29 2.12 1.02
C SER A 356 8.47 1.37 2.35
N LEU A 357 9.70 1.29 2.87
CA LEU A 357 10.05 0.77 4.20
C LEU A 357 10.11 1.88 5.28
N GLY A 358 9.68 3.11 4.95
CA GLY A 358 9.55 4.24 5.86
C GLY A 358 10.72 5.23 5.85
N ALA A 359 11.74 5.09 4.99
CA ALA A 359 12.80 6.09 4.91
C ALA A 359 12.23 7.44 4.45
N GLY A 360 12.55 8.53 5.15
CA GLY A 360 12.04 9.87 4.82
C GLY A 360 10.68 10.19 5.45
N SER A 361 10.07 9.26 6.18
CA SER A 361 8.73 9.44 6.77
C SER A 361 8.76 10.38 7.98
N LYS A 362 9.54 10.07 9.03
CA LYS A 362 9.67 10.92 10.23
C LYS A 362 11.01 11.65 10.32
N PHE A 363 12.02 11.18 9.60
CA PHE A 363 13.37 11.72 9.59
C PHE A 363 13.92 11.69 8.17
N GLN A 364 14.92 12.55 7.91
CA GLN A 364 15.54 12.68 6.60
C GLN A 364 16.01 11.35 5.97
N PHE A 365 15.77 11.24 4.66
CA PHE A 365 16.37 10.25 3.78
C PHE A 365 17.36 10.95 2.82
N SER A 366 18.66 10.75 3.06
CA SER A 366 19.73 11.39 2.29
C SER A 366 20.23 10.48 1.17
N LEU A 367 20.28 11.00 -0.05
CA LEU A 367 20.78 10.31 -1.24
C LEU A 367 22.09 10.95 -1.67
N PHE A 368 23.16 10.15 -1.81
CA PHE A 368 24.48 10.62 -2.20
C PHE A 368 24.91 10.03 -3.54
N ASP A 369 25.05 10.88 -4.54
CA ASP A 369 25.68 10.56 -5.82
C ASP A 369 26.10 11.86 -6.53
N ASP A 370 27.31 11.89 -7.07
CA ASP A 370 27.87 13.05 -7.74
C ASP A 370 27.96 12.87 -9.27
N ASP A 371 27.47 11.75 -9.79
CA ASP A 371 27.41 11.47 -11.21
C ASP A 371 26.12 12.01 -11.85
N THR A 372 26.20 12.22 -13.15
CA THR A 372 25.11 12.71 -13.98
C THR A 372 24.41 11.55 -14.67
N PHE A 373 23.08 11.59 -14.75
CA PHE A 373 22.30 10.60 -15.47
C PHE A 373 22.45 10.77 -16.99
N LYS A 374 23.03 9.77 -17.66
CA LYS A 374 23.32 9.77 -19.10
C LYS A 374 22.45 8.76 -19.86
N PRO A 375 22.26 8.91 -21.18
CA PRO A 375 21.51 7.94 -21.99
C PRO A 375 21.98 6.48 -21.87
N GLY A 376 23.28 6.25 -21.65
CA GLY A 376 23.83 4.90 -21.44
C GLY A 376 23.38 4.23 -20.13
N ASN A 377 22.76 4.98 -19.21
CA ASN A 377 22.26 4.46 -17.93
C ASN A 377 20.79 4.01 -18.00
N THR A 378 20.03 4.45 -19.00
CA THR A 378 18.57 4.28 -19.11
C THR A 378 18.08 2.85 -19.01
N THR A 379 18.86 1.88 -19.50
CA THR A 379 18.43 0.47 -19.55
C THR A 379 18.53 -0.25 -18.19
N ARG A 380 19.31 0.28 -17.25
CA ARG A 380 19.57 -0.37 -15.94
C ARG A 380 19.17 0.50 -14.76
N HIS A 381 19.07 1.81 -14.95
CA HIS A 381 18.61 2.76 -13.94
C HIS A 381 17.08 2.91 -13.96
N VAL A 382 16.49 3.37 -12.85
CA VAL A 382 15.04 3.61 -12.72
C VAL A 382 14.58 4.97 -13.28
N LEU A 383 15.52 5.87 -13.55
CA LEU A 383 15.23 7.18 -14.14
C LEU A 383 14.98 7.04 -15.64
N GLY A 384 14.08 7.86 -16.16
CA GLY A 384 13.73 7.92 -17.57
C GLY A 384 14.40 9.09 -18.31
N ILE A 385 14.10 9.18 -19.61
CA ILE A 385 14.56 10.24 -20.53
C ILE A 385 14.45 11.68 -19.96
N PRO A 386 13.38 12.06 -19.23
CA PRO A 386 13.25 13.42 -18.70
C PRO A 386 14.39 13.89 -17.79
N TYR A 387 15.20 12.96 -17.26
CA TYR A 387 16.27 13.26 -16.32
C TYR A 387 17.68 13.28 -16.97
N TYR A 388 17.79 13.21 -18.30
CA TYR A 388 19.10 13.27 -18.96
C TYR A 388 19.83 14.57 -18.67
N GLY A 389 21.07 14.47 -18.19
CA GLY A 389 21.89 15.61 -17.81
C GLY A 389 21.74 16.04 -16.34
N GLU A 390 20.78 15.48 -15.61
CA GLU A 390 20.55 15.78 -14.19
C GLU A 390 21.46 14.96 -13.28
N ASN A 391 21.76 15.48 -12.09
CA ASN A 391 22.43 14.71 -11.06
C ASN A 391 21.54 13.54 -10.59
N LYS A 392 22.12 12.34 -10.42
CA LYS A 392 21.35 11.14 -10.10
C LYS A 392 20.62 11.21 -8.76
N ALA A 393 21.26 11.76 -7.72
CA ALA A 393 20.63 11.89 -6.41
C ALA A 393 19.48 12.91 -6.44
N GLU A 394 19.69 14.06 -7.07
CA GLU A 394 18.66 15.09 -7.25
C GLU A 394 17.46 14.56 -8.06
N ALA A 395 17.73 13.90 -9.18
CA ALA A 395 16.71 13.30 -10.03
C ALA A 395 15.88 12.21 -9.31
N LEU A 396 16.53 11.36 -8.50
CA LEU A 396 15.83 10.37 -7.70
C LEU A 396 14.98 10.99 -6.60
N CYS A 397 15.45 12.05 -5.93
CA CYS A 397 14.64 12.80 -4.98
C CYS A 397 13.41 13.42 -5.65
N HIS A 398 13.58 14.00 -6.85
CA HIS A 398 12.46 14.53 -7.63
C HIS A 398 11.44 13.43 -8.01
N GLN A 399 11.91 12.32 -8.60
CA GLN A 399 11.05 11.18 -8.95
C GLN A 399 10.34 10.58 -7.72
N LEU A 400 11.01 10.55 -6.57
CA LEU A 400 10.42 10.00 -5.34
C LEU A 400 9.26 10.87 -4.82
N LYS A 401 9.36 12.20 -4.95
CA LYS A 401 8.29 13.13 -4.59
C LYS A 401 7.01 12.94 -5.41
N GLU A 402 7.12 12.46 -6.66
CA GLU A 402 5.95 12.12 -7.48
C GLU A 402 5.14 10.95 -6.88
N SER A 403 5.83 10.02 -6.19
CA SER A 403 5.18 8.87 -5.52
C SER A 403 4.79 9.19 -4.08
N PHE A 404 5.62 9.95 -3.37
CA PHE A 404 5.48 10.23 -1.94
C PHE A 404 5.84 11.70 -1.64
N PRO A 405 4.92 12.66 -1.89
CA PRO A 405 5.20 14.09 -1.77
C PRO A 405 5.57 14.55 -0.36
N GLN A 406 5.17 13.80 0.66
CA GLN A 406 5.38 14.12 2.07
C GLN A 406 6.76 13.71 2.61
N LEU A 407 7.57 12.97 1.85
CA LEU A 407 8.85 12.47 2.36
C LEU A 407 9.92 13.54 2.40
N GLU A 408 10.64 13.57 3.52
CA GLU A 408 11.82 14.40 3.71
C GLU A 408 13.03 13.75 3.04
N THR A 409 13.33 14.16 1.81
CA THR A 409 14.43 13.64 1.01
C THR A 409 15.46 14.73 0.73
N ILE A 410 16.74 14.41 0.87
CA ILE A 410 17.84 15.38 0.72
C ILE A 410 18.88 14.81 -0.26
N PRO A 411 19.01 15.38 -1.46
CA PRO A 411 20.10 15.04 -2.35
C PRO A 411 21.40 15.66 -1.84
N ARG A 412 22.48 14.90 -1.91
CA ARG A 412 23.85 15.32 -1.59
C ARG A 412 24.77 14.77 -2.69
N ARG A 413 25.90 15.46 -2.94
CA ARG A 413 26.83 15.09 -4.02
C ARG A 413 27.65 13.85 -3.65
N ARG A 414 28.79 14.05 -2.98
CA ARG A 414 29.71 12.95 -2.66
C ARG A 414 29.66 12.65 -1.15
N PHE A 415 29.67 11.36 -0.81
CA PHE A 415 29.84 10.90 0.56
C PHE A 415 31.32 10.64 0.82
N PHE A 416 31.86 11.19 1.89
CA PHE A 416 33.25 10.93 2.30
C PHE A 416 33.33 9.98 3.50
N ALA A 417 34.40 9.21 3.61
CA ALA A 417 34.57 8.28 4.74
C ALA A 417 34.77 9.00 6.10
N ASN A 418 34.92 10.32 6.11
CA ASN A 418 35.01 11.18 7.30
C ASN A 418 33.75 12.03 7.54
N GLU A 419 32.63 11.69 6.90
CA GLU A 419 31.33 12.33 7.16
C GLU A 419 30.93 12.24 8.64
N ASN A 420 30.08 13.18 9.07
CA ASN A 420 29.54 13.17 10.42
C ASN A 420 28.50 12.04 10.57
N PHE A 421 28.95 10.84 10.91
CA PHE A 421 28.08 9.67 11.06
C PHE A 421 27.00 9.83 12.13
N ASN A 422 27.12 10.79 13.06
CA ASN A 422 26.08 11.07 14.05
C ASN A 422 24.76 11.55 13.41
N GLU A 423 24.78 12.00 12.16
CA GLU A 423 23.59 12.38 11.38
C GLU A 423 22.74 11.17 10.96
N PHE A 424 23.29 9.96 11.01
CA PHE A 424 22.66 8.78 10.42
C PHE A 424 22.55 7.62 11.42
N ASP A 425 21.45 6.88 11.32
CA ASP A 425 21.26 5.64 12.07
C ASP A 425 21.63 4.42 11.21
N ILE A 426 21.46 4.54 9.88
CA ILE A 426 21.72 3.49 8.90
C ILE A 426 22.39 4.08 7.66
N LEU A 427 23.52 3.49 7.28
CA LEU A 427 24.20 3.74 6.00
C LEU A 427 23.97 2.55 5.06
N ILE A 428 23.67 2.84 3.80
CA ILE A 428 23.50 1.83 2.74
C ILE A 428 24.48 2.17 1.63
N ASP A 429 25.54 1.38 1.51
CA ASP A 429 26.53 1.47 0.44
C ASP A 429 26.06 0.65 -0.76
N ALA A 430 25.65 1.35 -1.81
CA ALA A 430 25.28 0.83 -3.12
C ALA A 430 26.19 1.37 -4.23
N THR A 431 27.40 1.84 -3.88
CA THR A 431 28.37 2.39 -4.83
C THR A 431 28.92 1.32 -5.78
N GLY A 432 29.07 0.09 -5.28
CA GLY A 432 29.79 -0.98 -5.97
C GLY A 432 31.31 -0.75 -6.07
N ASP A 433 31.84 0.31 -5.46
CA ASP A 433 33.28 0.60 -5.43
C ASP A 433 33.92 -0.13 -4.24
N HIS A 434 34.70 -1.16 -4.57
CA HIS A 434 35.38 -1.99 -3.60
C HIS A 434 36.33 -1.23 -2.67
N ALA A 435 37.04 -0.22 -3.17
CA ALA A 435 37.97 0.57 -2.36
C ALA A 435 37.20 1.47 -1.38
N PHE A 436 36.12 2.09 -1.85
CA PHE A 436 35.22 2.88 -1.01
C PHE A 436 34.57 2.01 0.08
N SER A 437 34.02 0.84 -0.26
CA SER A 437 33.40 -0.07 0.72
C SER A 437 34.37 -0.48 1.84
N LEU A 438 35.65 -0.73 1.53
CA LEU A 438 36.68 -1.04 2.53
C LEU A 438 36.97 0.15 3.45
N GLN A 439 37.10 1.36 2.90
CA GLN A 439 37.33 2.57 3.69
C GLN A 439 36.14 2.90 4.58
N LEU A 440 34.92 2.83 4.03
CA LEU A 440 33.69 3.06 4.77
C LEU A 440 33.52 2.07 5.92
N ALA A 441 33.78 0.77 5.67
CA ALA A 441 33.76 -0.24 6.71
C ALA A 441 34.73 0.10 7.85
N LYS A 442 35.96 0.50 7.54
CA LYS A 442 36.95 0.91 8.55
C LYS A 442 36.47 2.12 9.36
N ALA A 443 36.00 3.17 8.69
CA ALA A 443 35.54 4.40 9.34
C ALA A 443 34.34 4.16 10.26
N VAL A 444 33.35 3.37 9.82
CA VAL A 444 32.17 3.02 10.61
C VAL A 444 32.56 2.21 11.86
N ASN A 445 33.49 1.26 11.74
CA ASN A 445 33.93 0.50 12.90
C ASN A 445 34.69 1.36 13.91
N GLN A 446 35.55 2.29 13.45
CA GLN A 446 36.20 3.28 14.33
C GLN A 446 35.17 4.16 15.06
N HIS A 447 34.14 4.60 14.34
CA HIS A 447 33.06 5.40 14.94
C HIS A 447 32.31 4.64 16.03
N ARG A 448 32.07 3.34 15.84
CA ARG A 448 31.45 2.45 16.85
C ARG A 448 32.36 2.21 18.06
N SER A 449 33.67 2.11 17.86
CA SER A 449 34.63 1.97 18.96
C SER A 449 34.58 3.16 19.94
N ASN A 450 34.11 4.32 19.48
CA ASN A 450 33.88 5.50 20.31
C ASN A 450 32.52 5.49 21.05
N GLY A 451 31.79 4.36 21.05
CA GLY A 451 30.53 4.18 21.77
C GLY A 451 29.26 4.50 20.96
N ASN A 452 29.39 4.90 19.69
CA ASN A 452 28.26 5.26 18.85
C ASN A 452 27.60 4.04 18.19
N ARG A 453 26.32 4.16 17.84
CA ARG A 453 25.53 3.12 17.18
C ARG A 453 25.11 3.59 15.79
N ILE A 454 25.53 2.84 14.78
CA ILE A 454 25.14 3.04 13.38
C ILE A 454 25.17 1.69 12.69
N SER A 455 24.21 1.40 11.82
CA SER A 455 24.20 0.18 10.99
C SER A 455 24.75 0.49 9.60
N LEU A 456 25.43 -0.48 8.98
CA LEU A 456 26.00 -0.36 7.65
C LEU A 456 25.58 -1.59 6.82
N VAL A 457 24.96 -1.35 5.66
CA VAL A 457 24.64 -2.38 4.69
C VAL A 457 25.42 -2.13 3.42
N HIS A 458 26.17 -3.12 2.96
CA HIS A 458 26.82 -3.07 1.64
C HIS A 458 25.99 -3.86 0.63
N SER A 459 25.86 -3.33 -0.57
CA SER A 459 25.16 -3.93 -1.70
C SER A 459 26.03 -3.81 -2.95
N TRP A 460 26.36 -4.94 -3.57
CA TRP A 460 27.24 -4.94 -4.72
C TRP A 460 27.01 -6.12 -5.66
N ILE A 461 27.46 -5.94 -6.89
CA ILE A 461 27.53 -6.97 -7.91
C ILE A 461 29.00 -7.38 -8.03
N THR A 462 29.26 -8.68 -8.09
CA THR A 462 30.59 -9.26 -8.29
C THR A 462 30.57 -10.26 -9.44
N ALA A 463 31.72 -10.87 -9.74
CA ALA A 463 31.83 -11.91 -10.77
C ALA A 463 31.28 -11.44 -12.13
N PHE A 464 31.63 -10.21 -12.53
CA PHE A 464 31.24 -9.62 -13.82
C PHE A 464 29.72 -9.61 -14.10
N GLY A 465 28.89 -9.53 -13.05
CA GLY A 465 27.42 -9.53 -13.19
C GLY A 465 26.78 -10.87 -12.88
N HIS A 466 27.55 -11.93 -12.64
CA HIS A 466 27.02 -13.27 -12.40
C HIS A 466 26.60 -13.52 -10.95
N VAL A 467 26.99 -12.64 -10.01
CA VAL A 467 26.63 -12.77 -8.59
C VAL A 467 26.24 -11.41 -8.00
N ALA A 468 25.12 -11.39 -7.29
CA ALA A 468 24.70 -10.27 -6.44
C ALA A 468 24.93 -10.61 -4.97
N LYS A 469 25.42 -9.64 -4.19
CA LYS A 469 25.67 -9.80 -2.76
C LYS A 469 25.14 -8.62 -1.97
N ALA A 470 24.73 -8.89 -0.73
CA ALA A 470 24.51 -7.86 0.27
C ALA A 470 25.02 -8.32 1.64
N LEU A 471 25.54 -7.40 2.43
CA LEU A 471 26.10 -7.67 3.75
C LEU A 471 25.60 -6.67 4.78
N LEU A 472 25.00 -7.17 5.87
CA LEU A 472 24.64 -6.38 7.04
C LEU A 472 25.77 -6.42 8.07
N ASN A 473 26.26 -5.23 8.41
CA ASN A 473 27.12 -4.97 9.54
C ASN A 473 26.40 -4.00 10.49
N ASP A 474 25.72 -4.53 11.50
CA ASP A 474 24.82 -3.81 12.43
C ASP A 474 25.41 -3.57 13.82
N ASP A 475 26.46 -4.30 14.21
CA ASP A 475 27.12 -4.15 15.52
C ASP A 475 28.65 -4.31 15.44
N SER A 476 29.35 -4.11 16.56
CA SER A 476 30.83 -4.20 16.66
C SER A 476 31.38 -5.63 16.60
N ASN A 477 30.52 -6.64 16.79
CA ASN A 477 30.85 -8.07 16.78
C ASN A 477 30.59 -8.71 15.41
N SER A 478 29.89 -8.00 14.54
CA SER A 478 29.52 -8.43 13.21
C SER A 478 30.69 -8.28 12.26
N ALA A 479 30.75 -9.21 11.31
CA ALA A 479 31.76 -9.16 10.27
C ALA A 479 31.50 -7.95 9.35
N CYS A 480 32.54 -7.16 9.09
CA CYS A 480 32.46 -6.06 8.15
C CYS A 480 32.80 -6.52 6.72
N TYR A 481 32.70 -5.62 5.75
CA TYR A 481 32.99 -5.91 4.35
C TYR A 481 34.37 -6.54 4.13
N ALA A 482 35.40 -6.07 4.85
CA ALA A 482 36.76 -6.59 4.79
C ALA A 482 36.92 -8.03 5.33
N CYS A 483 36.03 -8.50 6.22
CA CYS A 483 36.11 -9.86 6.76
C CYS A 483 35.82 -10.95 5.71
N GLN A 484 35.37 -10.58 4.52
CA GLN A 484 35.16 -11.49 3.39
C GLN A 484 36.45 -11.88 2.66
N PHE A 485 37.59 -11.30 3.06
CA PHE A 485 38.90 -11.54 2.47
C PHE A 485 39.86 -12.15 3.48
N VAL A 486 40.75 -13.01 3.00
CA VAL A 486 41.99 -13.39 3.67
C VAL A 486 43.07 -12.43 3.18
N TYR A 487 43.83 -11.84 4.11
CA TYR A 487 44.91 -10.91 3.81
C TYR A 487 46.24 -11.63 4.00
N GLU A 488 47.04 -11.69 2.95
CA GLU A 488 48.34 -12.34 2.96
C GLU A 488 49.45 -11.35 3.34
N SER A 489 50.56 -11.87 3.89
CA SER A 489 51.69 -11.02 4.33
C SER A 489 52.35 -10.24 3.19
N ASN A 490 52.16 -10.67 1.94
CA ASN A 490 52.66 -10.00 0.74
C ASN A 490 51.75 -8.85 0.25
N GLY A 491 50.68 -8.52 0.99
CA GLY A 491 49.72 -7.47 0.64
C GLY A 491 48.64 -7.92 -0.35
N SER A 492 48.67 -9.16 -0.83
CA SER A 492 47.57 -9.72 -1.61
C SER A 492 46.38 -10.08 -0.72
N LYS A 493 45.19 -10.16 -1.33
CA LYS A 493 43.97 -10.57 -0.64
C LYS A 493 43.17 -11.55 -1.49
N THR A 494 42.58 -12.54 -0.85
CA THR A 494 41.77 -13.57 -1.50
C THR A 494 40.36 -13.57 -0.93
N GLU A 495 39.35 -13.51 -1.79
CA GLU A 495 37.95 -13.58 -1.39
C GLU A 495 37.60 -14.99 -0.91
N ILE A 496 36.96 -15.11 0.26
CA ILE A 496 36.58 -16.40 0.86
C ILE A 496 35.45 -17.08 0.06
N TYR A 497 34.57 -16.28 -0.54
CA TYR A 497 33.40 -16.74 -1.29
C TYR A 497 33.40 -16.18 -2.72
N PRO A 498 34.35 -16.61 -3.58
CA PRO A 498 34.49 -16.06 -4.92
C PRO A 498 33.31 -16.45 -5.80
N GLY A 499 32.78 -15.50 -6.56
CA GLY A 499 31.59 -15.74 -7.41
C GLY A 499 31.87 -16.57 -8.67
N LEU A 500 33.12 -16.67 -9.09
CA LEU A 500 33.59 -17.44 -10.25
C LEU A 500 34.75 -18.35 -9.86
N LYS A 501 34.96 -19.42 -10.63
CA LYS A 501 36.17 -20.23 -10.55
C LYS A 501 37.33 -19.47 -11.18
N SER A 502 38.56 -19.73 -10.72
CA SER A 502 39.76 -19.04 -11.21
C SER A 502 39.94 -19.14 -12.73
N SER A 503 39.57 -20.27 -13.35
CA SER A 503 39.59 -20.49 -14.80
C SER A 503 38.69 -19.52 -15.57
N ASP A 504 37.55 -19.15 -14.98
CA ASP A 504 36.49 -18.41 -15.68
C ASP A 504 36.70 -16.88 -15.54
N ILE A 505 37.57 -16.46 -14.60
CA ILE A 505 37.94 -15.06 -14.39
C ILE A 505 38.74 -14.52 -15.58
N GLU A 506 39.65 -15.32 -16.14
CA GLU A 506 40.46 -14.92 -17.30
C GLU A 506 39.57 -14.68 -18.53
N GLU A 507 38.64 -15.59 -18.82
CA GLU A 507 37.67 -15.46 -19.92
C GLU A 507 36.74 -14.25 -19.73
N ALA A 508 36.24 -14.04 -18.50
CA ALA A 508 35.37 -12.91 -18.19
C ALA A 508 36.09 -11.56 -18.32
N THR A 509 37.38 -11.51 -17.98
CA THR A 509 38.21 -10.30 -18.10
C THR A 509 38.44 -9.91 -19.56
N GLN A 510 38.55 -10.88 -20.47
CA GLN A 510 38.69 -10.63 -21.90
C GLN A 510 37.42 -10.05 -22.55
N SER A 511 36.24 -10.38 -21.99
CA SER A 511 34.96 -9.83 -22.42
C SER A 511 34.74 -8.38 -21.98
N PHE A 512 35.62 -7.83 -21.13
CA PHE A 512 35.52 -6.48 -20.60
C PHE A 512 36.08 -5.45 -21.60
N ARG A 513 35.19 -4.67 -22.23
CA ARG A 513 35.59 -3.56 -23.12
C ARG A 513 35.97 -2.34 -22.30
N LYS A 514 37.26 -2.00 -22.27
CA LYS A 514 37.76 -0.75 -21.67
C LYS A 514 37.68 0.37 -22.72
N ALA A 515 36.70 1.26 -22.58
CA ALA A 515 36.72 2.56 -23.26
C ALA A 515 37.18 3.63 -22.26
N CYS A 516 38.00 4.57 -22.72
CA CYS A 516 38.58 5.61 -21.88
C CYS A 516 37.46 6.42 -21.18
N GLY A 517 37.35 6.31 -19.85
CA GLY A 517 36.42 7.10 -19.02
C GLY A 517 35.06 6.46 -18.74
N GLU A 518 34.62 5.43 -19.48
CA GLU A 518 33.38 4.70 -19.20
C GLU A 518 33.63 3.19 -19.23
N ASN A 519 33.93 2.62 -18.07
CA ASN A 519 34.05 1.18 -17.88
C ASN A 519 32.66 0.54 -17.85
N VAL A 520 32.14 0.16 -19.02
CA VAL A 520 30.82 -0.50 -19.11
C VAL A 520 30.99 -2.00 -18.96
N LEU A 521 30.81 -2.51 -17.74
CA LEU A 521 30.61 -3.94 -17.52
C LEU A 521 29.24 -4.33 -18.09
N PRO A 522 29.15 -5.19 -19.13
CA PRO A 522 27.88 -5.66 -19.63
C PRO A 522 27.33 -6.72 -18.67
N PHE A 523 26.23 -6.41 -17.99
CA PHE A 523 25.46 -7.36 -17.19
C PHE A 523 23.98 -7.00 -17.25
N GLY A 524 23.12 -8.00 -17.11
CA GLY A 524 21.67 -7.82 -17.16
C GLY A 524 21.12 -7.11 -15.92
N ASN A 525 19.96 -6.48 -16.06
CA ASN A 525 19.36 -5.66 -15.00
C ASN A 525 18.97 -6.50 -13.76
N GLU A 526 18.74 -7.81 -13.96
CA GLU A 526 18.43 -8.77 -12.90
C GLU A 526 19.49 -8.82 -11.79
N ALA A 527 20.76 -8.57 -12.10
CA ALA A 527 21.82 -8.52 -11.09
C ALA A 527 21.64 -7.32 -10.14
N SER A 528 21.28 -6.15 -10.68
CA SER A 528 21.01 -4.92 -9.91
C SER A 528 19.80 -5.10 -9.01
N MET A 529 18.70 -5.61 -9.57
CA MET A 529 17.47 -5.86 -8.83
C MET A 529 17.66 -6.92 -7.75
N SER A 530 18.46 -7.96 -8.02
CA SER A 530 18.80 -8.97 -7.02
C SER A 530 19.61 -8.38 -5.87
N ALA A 531 20.62 -7.55 -6.14
CA ALA A 531 21.40 -6.89 -5.10
C ALA A 531 20.53 -5.95 -4.24
N ALA A 532 19.65 -5.17 -4.87
CA ALA A 532 18.67 -4.34 -4.18
C ALA A 532 17.73 -5.19 -3.30
N GLY A 533 17.18 -6.27 -3.85
CA GLY A 533 16.31 -7.21 -3.12
C GLY A 533 16.98 -7.82 -1.89
N LEU A 534 18.24 -8.25 -2.01
CA LEU A 534 19.02 -8.77 -0.87
C LEU A 534 19.23 -7.70 0.22
N THR A 535 19.44 -6.46 -0.18
CA THR A 535 19.62 -5.33 0.75
C THR A 535 18.33 -5.06 1.53
N LEU A 536 17.18 -5.06 0.85
CA LEU A 536 15.87 -4.94 1.50
C LEU A 536 15.57 -6.12 2.43
N GLU A 537 15.98 -7.35 2.05
CA GLU A 537 15.88 -8.52 2.91
C GLU A 537 16.67 -8.33 4.21
N LEU A 538 17.86 -7.74 4.15
CA LEU A 538 18.69 -7.46 5.33
C LEU A 538 18.16 -6.35 6.23
N LEU A 539 17.45 -5.37 5.67
CA LEU A 539 16.88 -4.25 6.42
C LEU A 539 15.56 -4.58 7.13
N ASN A 540 14.91 -5.68 6.76
CA ASN A 540 13.73 -6.16 7.46
C ASN A 540 14.07 -6.78 8.84
N ASN A 541 13.08 -6.90 9.72
CA ASN A 541 13.26 -7.49 11.04
C ASN A 541 13.72 -8.95 10.93
N ARG A 542 14.98 -9.22 11.28
CA ARG A 542 15.60 -10.55 11.23
C ARG A 542 16.04 -11.00 12.62
N SER A 543 16.02 -12.31 12.84
CA SER A 543 16.61 -12.91 14.04
C SER A 543 18.14 -12.75 14.03
N GLU A 544 18.78 -12.70 15.21
CA GLU A 544 20.25 -12.75 15.32
C GLU A 544 20.86 -14.00 14.67
N ARG A 545 20.06 -15.06 14.54
CA ARG A 545 20.41 -16.32 13.87
C ARG A 545 20.21 -16.23 12.34
N SER A 546 19.91 -15.09 11.74
CA SER A 546 19.82 -15.01 10.29
C SER A 546 21.21 -14.82 9.66
N PRO A 547 21.45 -15.37 8.45
CA PRO A 547 22.63 -15.00 7.65
C PRO A 547 22.70 -13.49 7.44
N LYS A 548 23.88 -12.91 7.66
CA LYS A 548 24.13 -11.47 7.43
C LYS A 548 24.79 -11.20 6.08
N LEU A 549 25.43 -12.21 5.47
CA LEU A 549 25.93 -12.16 4.09
C LEU A 549 24.97 -12.96 3.19
N LEU A 550 24.25 -12.25 2.33
CA LEU A 550 23.36 -12.86 1.34
C LEU A 550 24.04 -12.89 -0.02
N ILE A 551 23.88 -14.01 -0.72
CA ILE A 551 24.51 -14.25 -2.01
C ILE A 551 23.48 -14.85 -2.96
N ARG A 552 23.34 -14.27 -4.15
CA ARG A 552 22.45 -14.78 -5.19
C ARG A 552 23.23 -15.01 -6.47
N ARG A 553 23.15 -16.24 -6.96
CA ARG A 553 23.65 -16.64 -8.27
C ARG A 553 22.70 -16.10 -9.33
N ILE A 554 23.21 -15.30 -10.26
CA ILE A 554 22.42 -14.69 -11.34
C ILE A 554 22.44 -15.59 -12.59
N THR A 555 23.60 -16.13 -12.93
CA THR A 555 23.76 -16.97 -14.14
C THR A 555 24.36 -18.34 -13.78
N ASP A 556 24.24 -19.29 -14.72
CA ASP A 556 24.82 -20.62 -14.54
C ASP A 556 26.35 -20.65 -14.55
N LYS A 557 27.00 -19.58 -15.01
CA LYS A 557 28.47 -19.44 -14.96
C LYS A 557 28.98 -19.20 -13.53
N ALA A 558 28.16 -18.64 -12.64
CA ALA A 558 28.56 -18.37 -11.28
C ALA A 558 28.52 -19.61 -10.38
N THR A 559 29.41 -19.63 -9.39
CA THR A 559 29.42 -20.66 -8.35
C THR A 559 28.16 -20.55 -7.49
N ASN A 560 27.51 -21.68 -7.22
CA ASN A 560 26.32 -21.70 -6.36
C ASN A 560 26.70 -21.63 -4.88
N ILE A 561 26.70 -20.41 -4.33
CA ILE A 561 27.05 -20.15 -2.93
C ILE A 561 25.79 -19.80 -2.14
N LYS A 562 25.53 -20.55 -1.07
CA LYS A 562 24.44 -20.28 -0.12
C LYS A 562 24.79 -19.11 0.81
N ASP A 563 23.75 -18.46 1.36
CA ASP A 563 23.88 -17.40 2.36
C ASP A 563 24.73 -17.82 3.56
N LYS A 564 25.51 -16.88 4.10
CA LYS A 564 26.51 -17.14 5.14
C LYS A 564 26.31 -16.28 6.37
N ARG A 565 26.54 -16.91 7.53
CA ARG A 565 26.87 -16.20 8.76
C ARG A 565 28.38 -16.07 8.84
N ILE A 566 28.87 -14.93 8.41
CA ILE A 566 30.29 -14.60 8.53
C ILE A 566 30.57 -14.09 9.95
N LYS A 567 31.70 -14.50 10.51
CA LYS A 567 32.19 -14.03 11.80
C LYS A 567 33.20 -12.91 11.60
N LYS A 568 33.25 -11.99 12.56
CA LYS A 568 34.34 -11.03 12.65
C LYS A 568 35.67 -11.77 12.72
N ARG A 569 36.65 -11.28 11.98
CA ARG A 569 38.01 -11.82 11.94
C ARG A 569 38.94 -10.93 12.74
N GLU A 570 39.84 -11.53 13.52
CA GLU A 570 40.85 -10.83 14.33
C GLU A 570 41.88 -10.14 13.45
N ASP A 571 42.30 -10.76 12.34
CA ASP A 571 43.27 -10.25 11.37
C ASP A 571 42.68 -9.22 10.38
N CYS A 572 41.45 -8.75 10.61
CA CYS A 572 40.78 -7.85 9.67
C CYS A 572 41.34 -6.42 9.75
N PRO A 573 41.81 -5.81 8.63
CA PRO A 573 42.39 -4.47 8.67
C PRO A 573 41.38 -3.34 8.93
N ALA A 574 40.08 -3.63 8.87
CA ALA A 574 39.02 -2.63 9.05
C ALA A 574 38.30 -2.73 10.40
N CYS A 575 38.23 -3.93 11.01
CA CYS A 575 37.53 -4.13 12.28
C CYS A 575 38.29 -5.01 13.28
N GLY A 576 39.42 -5.59 12.88
CA GLY A 576 40.33 -6.28 13.76
C GLY A 576 40.93 -5.28 14.73
N MET A 577 40.71 -5.55 16.01
CA MET A 577 41.44 -5.00 17.14
C MET A 577 41.94 -6.18 17.93
#